data_AF-A0A380B5X4-F1
#
_entry.id   AF-A0A380B5X4-F1
#
_cell.length_a   1.000
_cell.length_b   1.000
_cell.length_c   1.000
_cell.angle_alpha   90.00
_cell.angle_beta   90.00
_cell.angle_gamma   90.00
#
_symmetry.space_group_name_H-M   'P 1'
#
loop_
_entity.id
_entity.type
_entity.pdbx_description
1 polymer ?
#
loop_
_entity_poly.entity_id
_entity_poly.type
_entity_poly.pdbx_seq_one_letter_code
_entity_poly.pdbx_strand_id
1 'polypeptide(L)'
;MMMKRKFTMTVLCASMIAMTGCNDDETIYKPDPNIESKLQKLTDENGALTTRNSQLTTTNSQLLENNQRLTTEVNDLKNSPTIQAHDFISQCKIIGTDFDFVNPNADVNEANTAATQSLAVSTDCKSCHGASNPPPHADYGDCKNCHEGHVDAPEPELPTGGPTLPTFAQPTFVPGAIDGKTGASGSTFYTPGSYLNAQWLYSQLNAQFHIYRWKEVSTGGVIKLEEACQLDQRQHMADMFPNDGKAYEIEHKNNAIGAKSIATVNKFQEDGKAVETPNIATFGYGLKEIDGSYFVTMNIGKGNTCHNIIMNGEARLSYYEYDPAQVEKTGLAIPSRNRGARIIAKTDYERTGLLGADWATAVPGLGVGEIFKPEDVKWEDVGACNLMLKIENIIPLG
;
A
#
# COMPACT_ATOMS: atom_id res chain seq x y z
N MET A 1 47.67 -40.06 5.38
CA MET A 1 47.52 -40.62 6.74
C MET A 1 46.07 -41.10 6.86
N MET A 2 45.85 -42.38 7.22
CA MET A 2 44.57 -43.06 7.55
C MET A 2 43.45 -43.08 6.47
N MET A 3 42.71 -44.15 6.19
CA MET A 3 42.70 -45.57 6.58
C MET A 3 41.82 -46.28 5.51
N LYS A 4 42.35 -47.30 4.81
CA LYS A 4 41.53 -48.19 3.96
C LYS A 4 40.86 -49.23 4.87
N ARG A 5 39.52 -49.36 4.82
CA ARG A 5 38.82 -50.53 5.35
C ARG A 5 38.16 -51.31 4.23
N LYS A 6 38.38 -52.62 4.31
CA LYS A 6 38.05 -53.71 3.40
C LYS A 6 36.54 -53.96 3.36
N PHE A 7 36.04 -54.48 2.24
CA PHE A 7 35.14 -55.63 2.31
C PHE A 7 35.38 -56.57 1.13
N THR A 8 35.78 -57.78 1.47
CA THR A 8 36.01 -58.92 0.59
C THR A 8 34.74 -59.77 0.65
N MET A 9 34.04 -59.98 -0.47
CA MET A 9 33.05 -61.07 -0.57
C MET A 9 33.45 -62.03 -1.69
N THR A 10 33.99 -63.13 -1.18
CA THR A 10 34.07 -64.49 -1.69
C THR A 10 33.08 -64.84 -2.82
N VAL A 11 33.65 -65.15 -3.98
CA VAL A 11 33.07 -66.00 -5.02
C VAL A 11 32.90 -67.40 -4.43
N LEU A 12 31.65 -67.85 -4.27
CA LEU A 12 31.30 -69.20 -3.87
C LEU A 12 30.80 -69.99 -5.09
N CYS A 13 31.57 -71.04 -5.40
CA CYS A 13 31.14 -72.31 -6.00
C CYS A 13 30.72 -72.34 -7.48
N ALA A 14 31.74 -72.37 -8.34
CA ALA A 14 31.71 -73.22 -9.54
C ALA A 14 32.80 -74.29 -9.38
N SER A 15 32.46 -75.50 -8.89
CA SER A 15 33.16 -76.76 -9.23
C SER A 15 32.76 -77.92 -8.31
N MET A 16 32.61 -79.08 -8.95
CA MET A 16 32.52 -80.46 -8.42
C MET A 16 31.16 -80.90 -7.89
N ILE A 17 30.50 -81.79 -8.64
CA ILE A 17 30.54 -83.23 -8.35
C ILE A 17 30.55 -83.99 -9.69
N ALA A 18 31.62 -84.75 -9.91
CA ALA A 18 31.61 -85.94 -10.76
C ALA A 18 32.00 -87.10 -9.82
N MET A 19 31.04 -87.95 -9.49
CA MET A 19 31.30 -89.33 -9.06
C MET A 19 30.23 -90.23 -9.69
N THR A 20 30.73 -91.32 -10.24
CA THR A 20 30.06 -92.34 -11.07
C THR A 20 29.16 -93.26 -10.26
N GLY A 21 28.04 -93.71 -10.85
CA GLY A 21 27.43 -95.02 -10.56
C GLY A 21 25.91 -95.05 -10.43
N CYS A 22 25.24 -95.27 -11.55
CA CYS A 22 23.93 -95.90 -11.78
C CYS A 22 22.83 -95.79 -10.71
N ASN A 23 21.79 -94.99 -10.99
CA ASN A 23 20.44 -95.55 -11.15
C ASN A 23 19.61 -94.63 -12.03
N ASP A 24 18.78 -95.26 -12.87
CA ASP A 24 17.89 -94.64 -13.83
C ASP A 24 16.92 -93.68 -13.13
N ASP A 25 17.16 -92.38 -13.29
CA ASP A 25 16.15 -91.32 -13.28
C ASP A 25 16.87 -90.01 -13.64
N GLU A 26 16.80 -89.63 -14.93
CA GLU A 26 17.08 -88.25 -15.36
C GLU A 26 16.03 -87.32 -14.75
N THR A 27 16.18 -87.00 -13.47
CA THR A 27 15.61 -85.77 -12.93
C THR A 27 16.47 -84.63 -13.43
N ILE A 28 16.21 -84.21 -14.67
CA ILE A 28 16.59 -82.89 -15.16
C ILE A 28 15.99 -81.92 -14.15
N TYR A 29 16.81 -81.39 -13.23
CA TYR A 29 16.44 -80.26 -12.40
C TYR A 29 16.21 -79.08 -13.35
N LYS A 30 14.99 -78.97 -13.87
CA LYS A 30 14.53 -77.76 -14.54
C LYS A 30 14.53 -76.69 -13.46
N PRO A 31 15.34 -75.63 -13.59
CA PRO A 31 15.31 -74.54 -12.64
C PRO A 31 13.86 -74.07 -12.52
N ASP A 32 13.37 -73.86 -11.29
CA ASP A 32 12.02 -73.34 -11.08
C ASP A 32 11.89 -72.04 -11.91
N PRO A 33 10.95 -71.96 -12.87
CA PRO A 33 10.77 -70.78 -13.71
C PRO A 33 10.61 -69.48 -12.90
N ASN A 34 10.16 -69.57 -11.65
CA ASN A 34 10.09 -68.43 -10.74
C ASN A 34 11.47 -67.92 -10.29
N ILE A 35 12.46 -68.81 -10.15
CA ILE A 35 13.84 -68.44 -9.78
C ILE A 35 14.55 -67.81 -10.99
N GLU A 36 14.39 -68.36 -12.19
CA GLU A 36 14.95 -67.77 -13.42
C GLU A 36 14.35 -66.38 -13.69
N SER A 37 13.03 -66.24 -13.53
CA SER A 37 12.34 -64.95 -13.67
C SER A 37 12.83 -63.92 -12.64
N LYS A 38 13.03 -64.33 -11.37
CA LYS A 38 13.62 -63.45 -10.34
C LYS A 38 15.06 -63.06 -10.64
N LEU A 39 15.88 -63.99 -11.13
CA LEU A 39 17.27 -63.72 -11.48
C LEU A 39 17.37 -62.75 -12.65
N GLN A 40 16.52 -62.91 -13.67
CA GLN A 40 16.45 -62.00 -14.80
C GLN A 40 16.03 -60.60 -14.33
N LYS A 41 14.98 -60.49 -13.50
CA LYS A 41 14.53 -59.21 -12.93
C LYS A 41 15.63 -58.50 -12.14
N LEU A 42 16.36 -59.20 -11.27
CA LEU A 42 17.47 -58.62 -10.51
C LEU A 42 18.64 -58.20 -11.40
N THR A 43 18.89 -58.94 -12.49
CA THR A 43 19.92 -58.59 -13.48
C THR A 43 19.55 -57.30 -14.20
N ASP A 44 18.29 -57.17 -14.62
CA ASP A 44 17.77 -55.97 -15.28
C ASP A 44 17.77 -54.75 -14.33
N GLU A 45 17.37 -54.93 -13.07
CA GLU A 45 17.42 -53.88 -12.04
C GLU A 45 18.85 -53.41 -11.76
N ASN A 46 19.82 -54.32 -11.68
CA ASN A 46 21.24 -53.97 -11.54
C ASN A 46 21.78 -53.23 -12.76
N GLY A 47 21.36 -53.61 -13.98
CA GLY A 47 21.69 -52.88 -15.20
C GLY A 47 21.15 -51.46 -15.20
N ALA A 48 19.90 -51.28 -14.75
CA ALA A 48 19.27 -49.97 -14.61
C ALA A 48 19.97 -49.09 -13.56
N LEU A 49 20.33 -49.66 -12.40
CA LEU A 49 21.08 -48.96 -11.35
C LEU A 49 22.47 -48.53 -11.83
N THR A 50 23.16 -49.38 -12.59
CA THR A 50 24.47 -49.07 -13.16
C THR A 50 24.38 -47.89 -14.12
N THR A 51 23.37 -47.88 -14.98
CA THR A 51 23.10 -46.77 -15.92
C THR A 51 22.82 -45.47 -15.16
N ARG A 52 21.99 -45.53 -14.11
CA ARG A 52 21.63 -44.37 -13.29
C ARG A 52 22.83 -43.81 -12.52
N ASN A 53 23.71 -44.68 -12.01
CA ASN A 53 24.95 -44.24 -11.37
C ASN A 53 25.89 -43.54 -12.35
N SER A 54 25.99 -44.02 -13.60
CA SER A 54 26.80 -43.36 -14.64
C SER A 54 26.25 -41.96 -14.99
N GLN A 55 24.93 -41.84 -15.11
CA GLN A 55 24.26 -40.56 -15.33
C GLN A 55 24.49 -39.58 -14.17
N LEU A 56 24.28 -40.02 -12.92
CA LEU A 56 24.53 -39.20 -11.74
C LEU A 56 25.99 -38.74 -11.64
N THR A 57 26.94 -39.60 -12.00
CA THR A 57 28.37 -39.24 -12.04
C THR A 57 28.61 -38.12 -13.04
N THR A 58 28.02 -38.21 -14.24
CA THR A 58 28.13 -37.19 -15.28
C THR A 58 27.52 -35.86 -14.84
N THR A 59 26.31 -35.89 -14.26
CA THR A 59 25.64 -34.70 -13.74
C THR A 59 26.44 -34.03 -12.63
N ASN A 60 27.03 -34.81 -11.71
CA ASN A 60 27.87 -34.26 -10.64
C ASN A 60 29.12 -33.57 -11.18
N SER A 61 29.77 -34.14 -12.21
CA SER A 61 30.89 -33.48 -12.88
C SER A 61 30.49 -32.14 -13.51
N GLN A 62 29.35 -32.09 -14.20
CA GLN A 62 28.83 -30.85 -14.79
C GLN A 62 28.48 -29.79 -13.73
N LEU A 63 27.90 -30.20 -12.60
CA LEU A 63 27.59 -29.29 -11.50
C LEU A 63 28.85 -28.71 -10.84
N LEU A 64 29.91 -29.51 -10.70
CA LEU A 64 31.20 -29.04 -10.19
C LEU A 64 31.83 -28.00 -11.12
N GLU A 65 31.83 -28.24 -12.43
CA GLU A 65 32.34 -27.29 -13.43
C GLU A 65 31.53 -25.99 -13.44
N ASN A 66 30.20 -26.08 -13.39
CA ASN A 66 29.33 -24.91 -13.32
C ASN A 66 29.56 -24.09 -12.04
N ASN A 67 29.73 -24.75 -10.89
CA ASN A 67 30.04 -24.05 -9.63
C ASN A 67 31.39 -23.34 -9.68
N GLN A 68 32.41 -23.95 -10.27
CA GLN A 68 33.71 -23.30 -10.45
C GLN A 68 33.62 -22.09 -11.38
N ARG A 69 32.87 -22.18 -12.49
CA ARG A 69 32.62 -21.05 -13.38
C ARG A 69 31.90 -19.90 -12.67
N LEU A 70 30.80 -20.18 -11.98
CA LEU A 70 30.04 -19.17 -11.23
C LEU A 70 30.88 -18.53 -10.11
N THR A 71 31.70 -19.31 -9.41
CA THR A 71 32.62 -18.77 -8.40
C THR A 71 33.63 -17.80 -9.02
N THR A 72 34.10 -18.11 -10.22
CA THR A 72 35.01 -17.24 -10.97
C THR A 72 34.31 -15.96 -11.41
N GLU A 73 33.12 -16.06 -12.01
CA GLU A 73 32.30 -14.89 -12.40
C GLU A 73 31.98 -13.97 -11.21
N VAL A 74 31.62 -14.54 -10.05
CA VAL A 74 31.37 -13.78 -8.82
C VAL A 74 32.64 -13.07 -8.33
N ASN A 75 33.79 -13.73 -8.40
CA ASN A 75 35.06 -13.11 -8.01
C ASN A 75 35.49 -12.03 -9.00
N ASP A 76 35.25 -12.21 -10.29
CA ASP A 76 35.52 -11.21 -11.32
C ASP A 76 34.62 -9.98 -11.15
N LEU A 77 33.33 -10.17 -10.82
CA LEU A 77 32.41 -9.08 -10.49
C LEU A 77 32.80 -8.34 -9.20
N LYS A 78 33.22 -9.07 -8.15
CA LYS A 78 33.68 -8.48 -6.89
C LYS A 78 34.97 -7.68 -7.03
N ASN A 79 35.87 -8.11 -7.91
CA ASN A 79 37.20 -7.52 -8.09
C ASN A 79 37.28 -6.56 -9.28
N SER A 80 36.16 -6.32 -9.98
CA SER A 80 36.09 -5.34 -11.06
C SER A 80 36.05 -3.92 -10.49
N PRO A 81 36.96 -3.00 -10.90
CA PRO A 81 36.94 -1.58 -10.50
C PRO A 81 35.76 -0.78 -11.10
N THR A 82 34.79 -1.46 -11.69
CA THR A 82 33.66 -0.91 -12.46
C THR A 82 32.31 -1.34 -11.88
N ILE A 83 32.18 -1.50 -10.56
CA ILE A 83 30.84 -1.45 -9.93
C ILE A 83 30.41 0.01 -9.99
N GLN A 84 29.87 0.44 -11.13
CA GLN A 84 29.17 1.71 -11.23
C GLN A 84 27.92 1.60 -10.35
N ALA A 85 27.74 2.59 -9.47
CA ALA A 85 26.48 2.71 -8.77
C ALA A 85 25.34 2.90 -9.77
N HIS A 86 24.22 2.23 -9.53
CA HIS A 86 23.02 2.28 -10.36
C HIS A 86 21.84 2.92 -9.63
N ASP A 87 21.97 3.11 -8.32
CA ASP A 87 21.02 3.76 -7.43
C ASP A 87 21.80 4.44 -6.30
N PHE A 88 21.10 5.19 -5.46
CA PHE A 88 21.74 5.92 -4.37
C PHE A 88 22.33 4.99 -3.29
N ILE A 89 21.73 3.82 -3.06
CA ILE A 89 22.22 2.85 -2.07
C ILE A 89 23.58 2.31 -2.49
N SER A 90 23.71 1.90 -3.76
CA SER A 90 24.98 1.45 -4.32
C SER A 90 26.03 2.56 -4.35
N GLN A 91 25.64 3.83 -4.55
CA GLN A 91 26.56 4.97 -4.39
C GLN A 91 27.11 5.07 -2.96
N CYS A 92 26.23 5.00 -1.96
CA CYS A 92 26.63 5.07 -0.56
C CYS A 92 27.45 3.85 -0.11
N LYS A 93 27.12 2.67 -0.64
CA LYS A 93 27.84 1.43 -0.34
C LYS A 93 29.29 1.47 -0.82
N ILE A 94 29.57 2.08 -1.97
CA ILE A 94 30.92 2.25 -2.51
C ILE A 94 31.82 3.06 -1.55
N ILE A 95 31.24 4.05 -0.86
CA ILE A 95 31.97 4.88 0.11
C ILE A 95 31.88 4.33 1.56
N GLY A 96 31.39 3.09 1.72
CA GLY A 96 31.36 2.40 3.01
C GLY A 96 30.14 2.68 3.89
N THR A 97 29.08 3.30 3.36
CA THR A 97 27.80 3.50 4.06
C THR A 97 26.75 2.52 3.52
N ASP A 98 26.40 1.51 4.31
CA ASP A 98 25.39 0.49 3.93
C ASP A 98 24.04 0.80 4.59
N PHE A 99 22.96 0.75 3.82
CA PHE A 99 21.58 0.83 4.29
C PHE A 99 20.63 0.21 3.27
N ASP A 100 19.48 -0.25 3.74
CA ASP A 100 18.45 -0.85 2.88
C ASP A 100 17.52 0.21 2.29
N PHE A 101 17.05 -0.02 1.06
CA PHE A 101 15.95 0.75 0.50
C PHE A 101 14.67 0.51 1.31
N VAL A 102 14.03 1.58 1.75
CA VAL A 102 12.68 1.53 2.31
C VAL A 102 11.74 2.18 1.30
N ASN A 103 10.94 1.37 0.59
CA ASN A 103 9.93 1.89 -0.31
C ASN A 103 8.90 2.69 0.51
N PRO A 104 8.82 4.02 0.36
CA PRO A 104 7.91 4.84 1.15
C PRO A 104 6.44 4.65 0.72
N ASN A 105 6.21 3.97 -0.40
CA ASN A 105 4.92 3.58 -0.95
C ASN A 105 4.81 2.05 -1.07
N ALA A 106 5.53 1.29 -0.23
CA ALA A 106 5.29 -0.14 -0.14
C ALA A 106 3.79 -0.36 0.09
N ASP A 107 3.21 -1.40 -0.52
CA ASP A 107 1.83 -1.79 -0.25
C ASP A 107 1.72 -2.07 1.26
N VAL A 108 1.28 -1.07 2.01
CA VAL A 108 1.15 -1.15 3.45
C VAL A 108 -0.18 -1.80 3.76
N ASN A 109 -0.11 -2.94 4.45
CA ASN A 109 -1.10 -3.20 5.47
C ASN A 109 -0.98 -2.04 6.50
N GLU A 110 -1.98 -1.15 6.46
CA GLU A 110 -2.50 -0.26 7.51
C GLU A 110 -1.71 0.86 8.19
N ALA A 111 -0.39 0.99 8.09
CA ALA A 111 0.27 1.83 9.08
C ALA A 111 0.27 3.38 8.87
N ASN A 112 -0.22 3.96 7.76
CA ASN A 112 0.08 5.37 7.43
C ASN A 112 -1.13 6.27 7.08
N THR A 113 -2.18 6.27 7.91
CA THR A 113 -3.27 7.27 7.82
C THR A 113 -3.13 8.35 8.89
N ALA A 114 -2.34 9.39 8.62
CA ALA A 114 -2.24 10.52 9.55
C ALA A 114 -1.87 11.85 8.87
N ALA A 115 -2.72 12.39 7.98
CA ALA A 115 -2.66 13.81 7.62
C ALA A 115 -3.89 14.30 6.83
N THR A 116 -5.06 14.37 7.49
CA THR A 116 -6.13 15.34 7.15
C THR A 116 -7.11 15.49 8.31
N GLN A 117 -6.64 15.98 9.46
CA GLN A 117 -7.51 16.21 10.62
C GLN A 117 -8.01 17.66 10.60
N SER A 118 -9.31 17.82 10.34
CA SER A 118 -10.05 19.04 10.72
C SER A 118 -10.14 19.11 12.24
N LEU A 119 -10.17 20.33 12.79
CA LEU A 119 -10.44 20.56 14.21
C LEU A 119 -11.85 20.02 14.53
N ALA A 120 -11.91 18.82 15.08
CA ALA A 120 -13.13 18.25 15.61
C ALA A 120 -13.01 18.27 17.14
N VAL A 121 -14.14 18.43 17.84
CA VAL A 121 -14.23 18.45 19.32
C VAL A 121 -13.96 17.07 19.95
N SER A 122 -13.16 16.22 19.31
CA SER A 122 -12.55 15.08 19.97
C SER A 122 -11.22 15.54 20.54
N THR A 123 -10.96 15.24 21.81
CA THR A 123 -9.63 15.27 22.44
C THR A 123 -8.68 14.31 21.69
N ASP A 124 -8.19 14.74 20.53
CA ASP A 124 -7.17 14.06 19.76
C ASP A 124 -5.88 14.86 19.94
N CYS A 125 -4.85 14.23 20.50
CA CYS A 125 -3.58 14.87 20.83
C CYS A 125 -2.96 15.63 19.64
N LYS A 126 -3.25 15.19 18.41
CA LYS A 126 -2.77 15.82 17.17
C LYS A 126 -3.42 17.17 16.86
N SER A 127 -4.54 17.51 17.49
CA SER A 127 -5.11 18.86 17.38
C SER A 127 -4.24 19.91 18.08
N CYS A 128 -3.39 19.50 19.03
CA CYS A 128 -2.54 20.39 19.83
C CYS A 128 -1.03 20.20 19.60
N HIS A 129 -0.60 19.08 18.98
CA HIS A 129 0.81 18.74 18.79
C HIS A 129 1.14 18.47 17.31
N GLY A 130 1.50 19.54 16.58
CA GLY A 130 1.85 19.49 15.15
C GLY A 130 3.36 19.48 14.83
N ALA A 131 4.25 19.63 15.82
CA ALA A 131 5.70 19.54 15.65
C ALA A 131 6.40 19.32 17.00
N SER A 132 7.66 18.85 16.95
CA SER A 132 8.56 18.51 18.07
C SER A 132 8.43 19.38 19.33
N ASN A 133 8.22 18.72 20.48
CA ASN A 133 8.27 19.22 21.87
C ASN A 133 7.86 20.68 22.08
N PRO A 134 6.54 20.98 22.13
CA PRO A 134 6.08 22.28 22.59
C PRO A 134 6.37 22.49 24.09
N PRO A 135 6.54 23.73 24.54
CA PRO A 135 6.71 24.05 25.96
C PRO A 135 5.46 23.64 26.79
N PRO A 136 5.65 23.27 28.06
CA PRO A 136 4.55 22.87 28.94
C PRO A 136 3.52 24.01 29.08
N HIS A 137 2.24 23.66 28.96
CA HIS A 137 1.15 24.63 29.13
C HIS A 137 1.04 25.07 30.58
N ALA A 138 0.90 26.37 30.81
CA ALA A 138 0.77 26.94 32.16
C ALA A 138 -0.47 26.43 32.92
N ASP A 139 -1.52 26.03 32.19
CA ASP A 139 -2.83 25.67 32.75
C ASP A 139 -3.01 24.16 33.02
N TYR A 140 -2.14 23.30 32.50
CA TYR A 140 -2.30 21.82 32.52
C TYR A 140 -1.16 21.05 33.19
N GLY A 141 -0.13 21.75 33.68
CA GLY A 141 0.99 21.14 34.41
C GLY A 141 1.98 20.39 33.50
N ASP A 142 2.70 19.44 34.09
CA ASP A 142 3.79 18.70 33.44
C ASP A 142 3.25 17.62 32.48
N CYS A 143 3.99 17.35 31.39
CA CYS A 143 3.54 16.46 30.29
C CYS A 143 3.08 15.08 30.79
N LYS A 144 3.67 14.62 31.88
CA LYS A 144 3.39 13.34 32.53
C LYS A 144 1.91 13.15 32.91
N ASN A 145 1.21 14.22 33.29
CA ASN A 145 -0.21 14.17 33.68
C ASN A 145 -1.15 13.86 32.51
N CYS A 146 -0.70 14.05 31.27
CA CYS A 146 -1.44 13.66 30.06
C CYS A 146 -0.92 12.37 29.41
N HIS A 147 0.25 11.85 29.79
CA HIS A 147 0.85 10.65 29.18
C HIS A 147 0.73 9.37 30.05
N GLU A 148 0.48 9.48 31.36
CA GLU A 148 0.15 8.30 32.19
C GLU A 148 -1.35 7.98 32.07
N GLY A 149 -1.70 7.03 31.19
CA GLY A 149 -3.06 6.47 31.10
C GLY A 149 -3.67 6.39 29.70
N HIS A 150 -3.03 6.98 28.70
CA HIS A 150 -3.44 6.83 27.30
C HIS A 150 -2.61 5.71 26.66
N VAL A 151 -3.25 4.57 26.43
CA VAL A 151 -2.78 3.61 25.42
C VAL A 151 -2.62 4.37 24.12
N ASP A 152 -1.49 4.20 23.44
CA ASP A 152 -1.33 4.59 22.04
C ASP A 152 -2.63 4.22 21.31
N ALA A 153 -3.17 5.15 20.52
CA ALA A 153 -4.40 4.90 19.77
C ALA A 153 -4.30 3.50 19.16
N PRO A 154 -5.31 2.62 19.38
CA PRO A 154 -5.23 1.25 18.90
C PRO A 154 -4.83 1.28 17.44
N GLU A 155 -3.83 0.46 17.10
CA GLU A 155 -3.41 0.19 15.72
C GLU A 155 -4.68 0.14 14.86
N PRO A 156 -4.78 0.92 13.76
CA PRO A 156 -6.03 1.02 13.01
C PRO A 156 -6.49 -0.39 12.67
N GLU A 157 -7.62 -0.81 13.26
CA GLU A 157 -8.12 -2.17 13.07
C GLU A 157 -8.31 -2.42 11.58
N LEU A 158 -7.81 -3.56 11.09
CA LEU A 158 -7.95 -3.92 9.69
C LEU A 158 -9.42 -3.76 9.26
N PRO A 159 -9.69 -3.12 8.10
CA PRO A 159 -11.05 -2.99 7.61
C PRO A 159 -11.79 -4.33 7.59
N THR A 160 -12.92 -4.39 8.30
CA THR A 160 -13.72 -5.62 8.36
C THR A 160 -14.58 -5.78 7.11
N GLY A 161 -14.61 -6.99 6.55
CA GLY A 161 -15.33 -7.30 5.31
C GLY A 161 -14.58 -6.87 4.05
N GLY A 162 -15.20 -7.05 2.87
CA GLY A 162 -14.63 -6.62 1.59
C GLY A 162 -14.96 -5.15 1.26
N PRO A 163 -14.13 -4.45 0.48
CA PRO A 163 -14.36 -3.04 0.12
C PRO A 163 -15.62 -2.81 -0.71
N THR A 164 -16.13 -3.83 -1.39
CA THR A 164 -17.41 -3.79 -2.14
C THR A 164 -18.62 -4.21 -1.29
N LEU A 165 -18.43 -4.57 -0.01
CA LEU A 165 -19.52 -4.86 0.90
C LEU A 165 -20.07 -3.54 1.47
N PRO A 166 -21.30 -3.15 1.14
CA PRO A 166 -21.78 -1.81 1.43
C PRO A 166 -22.02 -1.60 2.92
N THR A 167 -21.50 -0.50 3.48
CA THR A 167 -21.84 -0.02 4.83
C THR A 167 -23.23 0.64 4.84
N PHE A 168 -23.61 1.28 3.74
CA PHE A 168 -24.87 2.01 3.59
C PHE A 168 -25.82 1.33 2.61
N ALA A 169 -27.12 1.58 2.75
CA ALA A 169 -28.12 1.06 1.83
C ALA A 169 -27.85 1.52 0.39
N GLN A 170 -27.72 0.55 -0.52
CA GLN A 170 -27.44 0.84 -1.92
C GLN A 170 -28.71 1.23 -2.68
N PRO A 171 -28.62 2.20 -3.61
CA PRO A 171 -29.74 2.55 -4.46
C PRO A 171 -30.20 1.34 -5.29
N THR A 172 -31.52 1.22 -5.48
CA THR A 172 -32.09 0.27 -6.43
C THR A 172 -32.12 0.89 -7.82
N PHE A 173 -31.70 0.10 -8.82
CA PHE A 173 -31.66 0.54 -10.22
C PHE A 173 -32.73 -0.18 -11.03
N VAL A 174 -33.53 0.61 -11.75
CA VAL A 174 -34.48 0.09 -12.72
C VAL A 174 -33.74 -0.12 -14.04
N PRO A 175 -33.75 -1.34 -14.62
CA PRO A 175 -33.10 -1.59 -15.91
C PRO A 175 -33.58 -0.62 -16.99
N GLY A 176 -32.64 0.01 -17.70
CA GLY A 176 -32.93 0.97 -18.77
C GLY A 176 -33.29 2.39 -18.31
N ALA A 177 -33.37 2.66 -17.01
CA ALA A 177 -33.54 4.01 -16.51
C ALA A 177 -32.23 4.82 -16.55
N ILE A 178 -32.32 6.13 -16.78
CA ILE A 178 -31.19 7.04 -16.62
C ILE A 178 -30.85 7.13 -15.13
N ASP A 179 -29.60 6.79 -14.79
CA ASP A 179 -29.12 6.82 -13.42
C ASP A 179 -28.57 8.21 -13.04
N GLY A 180 -29.47 9.08 -12.59
CA GLY A 180 -29.11 10.39 -12.05
C GLY A 180 -28.48 10.35 -10.66
N LYS A 181 -28.41 9.19 -9.98
CA LYS A 181 -27.88 9.06 -8.62
C LYS A 181 -26.37 8.78 -8.64
N THR A 182 -25.94 7.80 -9.43
CA THR A 182 -24.50 7.48 -9.58
C THR A 182 -23.80 8.40 -10.59
N GLY A 183 -24.56 9.14 -11.41
CA GLY A 183 -24.00 9.98 -12.46
C GLY A 183 -23.15 9.21 -13.48
N ALA A 184 -23.43 7.92 -13.64
CA ALA A 184 -22.83 7.09 -14.67
C ALA A 184 -23.21 7.59 -16.06
N SER A 185 -22.29 7.47 -17.01
CA SER A 185 -22.54 7.81 -18.41
C SER A 185 -23.33 6.74 -19.19
N GLY A 186 -23.87 5.72 -18.49
CA GLY A 186 -24.63 4.61 -19.06
C GLY A 186 -25.32 3.72 -18.02
N SER A 187 -25.77 2.53 -18.42
CA SER A 187 -26.51 1.58 -17.55
C SER A 187 -25.65 0.83 -16.52
N THR A 188 -24.33 0.98 -16.59
CA THR A 188 -23.35 0.22 -15.81
C THR A 188 -22.67 1.15 -14.82
N PHE A 189 -22.86 0.90 -13.53
CA PHE A 189 -22.04 1.47 -12.45
C PHE A 189 -20.93 0.48 -12.08
N TYR A 190 -19.78 0.97 -11.63
CA TYR A 190 -18.57 0.15 -11.43
C TYR A 190 -18.56 -0.60 -10.10
N THR A 191 -19.53 -1.49 -9.87
CA THR A 191 -19.64 -2.24 -8.60
C THR A 191 -18.35 -2.97 -8.21
N PRO A 192 -17.63 -3.66 -9.13
CA PRO A 192 -16.38 -4.35 -8.76
C PRO A 192 -15.26 -3.38 -8.35
N GLY A 193 -15.23 -2.18 -8.93
CA GLY A 193 -14.23 -1.14 -8.66
C GLY A 193 -14.67 -0.08 -7.64
N SER A 194 -15.80 -0.29 -6.94
CA SER A 194 -16.33 0.70 -6.00
C SER A 194 -15.98 0.38 -4.55
N TYR A 195 -15.46 1.35 -3.81
CA TYR A 195 -15.43 1.31 -2.36
C TYR A 195 -16.84 1.65 -1.84
N LEU A 196 -17.55 0.63 -1.35
CA LEU A 196 -18.89 0.75 -0.73
C LEU A 196 -18.83 0.57 0.80
N ASN A 197 -17.74 -0.02 1.29
CA ASN A 197 -17.43 -0.14 2.70
C ASN A 197 -16.75 1.14 3.21
N ALA A 198 -17.31 1.76 4.25
CA ALA A 198 -16.84 3.01 4.81
C ALA A 198 -15.46 2.89 5.50
N GLN A 199 -15.17 1.76 6.15
CA GLN A 199 -13.89 1.51 6.82
C GLN A 199 -12.77 1.35 5.78
N TRP A 200 -13.02 0.61 4.70
CA TRP A 200 -12.08 0.52 3.57
C TRP A 200 -11.87 1.86 2.88
N LEU A 201 -12.95 2.60 2.63
CA LEU A 201 -12.86 3.94 2.04
C LEU A 201 -12.10 4.89 2.96
N TYR A 202 -12.31 4.83 4.28
CA TYR A 202 -11.56 5.60 5.27
C TYR A 202 -10.06 5.33 5.16
N SER A 203 -9.65 4.06 5.12
CA SER A 203 -8.24 3.68 4.98
C SER A 203 -7.63 4.18 3.67
N GLN A 204 -8.32 3.98 2.54
CA GLN A 204 -7.79 4.35 1.22
C GLN A 204 -7.78 5.87 1.00
N LEU A 205 -8.84 6.56 1.38
CA LEU A 205 -8.98 8.00 1.16
C LEU A 205 -7.98 8.80 1.97
N ASN A 206 -7.61 8.32 3.16
CA ASN A 206 -6.63 8.95 4.03
C ASN A 206 -5.20 8.47 3.75
N ALA A 207 -5.00 7.49 2.88
CA ALA A 207 -3.68 7.00 2.50
C ALA A 207 -2.93 8.06 1.68
N GLN A 208 -1.61 8.11 1.89
CA GLN A 208 -0.74 9.05 1.22
C GLN A 208 0.30 8.33 0.36
N PHE A 209 0.60 8.91 -0.79
CA PHE A 209 1.73 8.59 -1.62
C PHE A 209 2.85 9.59 -1.29
N HIS A 210 4.05 9.07 -1.05
CA HIS A 210 5.24 9.79 -0.64
C HIS A 210 6.25 9.81 -1.79
N ILE A 211 6.80 10.99 -2.08
CA ILE A 211 7.83 11.22 -3.09
C ILE A 211 9.04 11.80 -2.38
N TYR A 212 10.18 11.16 -2.56
CA TYR A 212 11.49 11.63 -2.12
C TYR A 212 12.35 11.88 -3.35
N ARG A 213 12.90 13.10 -3.48
CA ARG A 213 13.73 13.48 -4.62
C ARG A 213 14.81 14.48 -4.24
N TRP A 214 15.87 14.55 -5.04
CA TRP A 214 16.88 15.59 -4.92
C TRP A 214 16.32 16.92 -5.39
N LYS A 215 16.49 17.95 -4.57
CA LYS A 215 16.16 19.33 -4.91
C LYS A 215 17.40 20.20 -4.79
N GLU A 216 17.76 20.83 -5.90
CA GLU A 216 18.85 21.82 -5.93
C GLU A 216 18.47 23.03 -5.07
N VAL A 217 19.39 23.49 -4.22
CA VAL A 217 19.19 24.63 -3.33
C VAL A 217 20.33 25.65 -3.47
N SER A 218 19.99 26.93 -3.32
CA SER A 218 20.96 28.03 -3.42
C SER A 218 21.70 28.33 -2.10
N THR A 219 21.18 27.83 -0.98
CA THR A 219 21.71 28.07 0.38
C THR A 219 21.34 26.90 1.27
N GLY A 220 22.31 26.37 2.02
CA GLY A 220 22.16 25.09 2.73
C GLY A 220 22.36 23.88 1.81
N GLY A 221 22.02 22.69 2.29
CA GLY A 221 22.13 21.43 1.55
C GLY A 221 23.53 20.79 1.60
N VAL A 222 23.65 19.63 0.96
CA VAL A 222 24.87 18.83 0.85
C VAL A 222 25.41 18.89 -0.57
N ILE A 223 26.74 18.93 -0.72
CA ILE A 223 27.41 19.02 -2.03
C ILE A 223 28.18 17.72 -2.33
N LYS A 224 28.48 16.94 -1.29
CA LYS A 224 29.28 15.71 -1.39
C LYS A 224 28.43 14.48 -1.12
N LEU A 225 28.78 13.38 -1.79
CA LEU A 225 28.12 12.09 -1.59
C LEU A 225 28.24 11.61 -0.14
N GLU A 226 29.38 11.82 0.51
CA GLU A 226 29.60 11.43 1.91
C GLU A 226 28.60 12.10 2.85
N GLU A 227 28.25 13.36 2.59
CA GLU A 227 27.27 14.11 3.38
C GLU A 227 25.84 13.65 3.05
N ALA A 228 25.55 13.42 1.76
CA ALA A 228 24.25 12.91 1.30
C ALA A 228 23.91 11.55 1.92
N CYS A 229 24.88 10.64 2.04
CA CYS A 229 24.72 9.31 2.63
C CYS A 229 24.49 9.33 4.15
N GLN A 230 24.56 10.49 4.81
CA GLN A 230 24.27 10.67 6.23
C GLN A 230 22.95 11.42 6.49
N LEU A 231 22.25 11.85 5.43
CA LEU A 231 20.98 12.56 5.59
C LEU A 231 19.90 11.67 6.22
N ASP A 232 19.00 12.29 6.95
CA ASP A 232 17.75 11.66 7.36
C ASP A 232 16.88 11.40 6.13
N GLN A 233 16.05 10.34 6.19
CA GLN A 233 15.17 9.92 5.08
C GLN A 233 15.89 9.41 3.81
N ARG A 234 17.22 9.32 3.84
CA ARG A 234 18.06 8.82 2.74
C ARG A 234 17.66 7.41 2.24
N GLN A 235 17.12 6.58 3.13
CA GLN A 235 16.67 5.22 2.82
C GLN A 235 15.51 5.17 1.81
N HIS A 236 14.81 6.29 1.60
CA HIS A 236 13.69 6.40 0.66
C HIS A 236 14.09 6.93 -0.73
N MET A 237 15.36 7.34 -0.90
CA MET A 237 15.88 7.89 -2.15
C MET A 237 16.21 6.78 -3.14
N ALA A 238 15.50 6.76 -4.27
CA ALA A 238 15.79 5.86 -5.38
C ALA A 238 16.86 6.44 -6.33
N ASP A 239 16.77 7.75 -6.61
CA ASP A 239 17.67 8.43 -7.53
C ASP A 239 19.03 8.68 -6.92
N MET A 240 20.08 8.41 -7.70
CA MET A 240 21.46 8.74 -7.38
C MET A 240 21.64 10.21 -6.98
N PHE A 241 22.54 10.46 -6.03
CA PHE A 241 22.97 11.82 -5.69
C PHE A 241 23.66 12.46 -6.90
N PRO A 242 23.25 13.67 -7.33
CA PRO A 242 23.89 14.36 -8.44
C PRO A 242 25.28 14.83 -8.03
N ASN A 243 26.32 14.19 -8.57
CA ASN A 243 27.71 14.57 -8.29
C ASN A 243 28.21 15.65 -9.26
N ASP A 244 27.45 16.75 -9.37
CA ASP A 244 27.71 17.86 -10.30
C ASP A 244 28.28 19.12 -9.63
N GLY A 245 28.57 19.04 -8.33
CA GLY A 245 29.15 20.12 -7.52
C GLY A 245 28.14 21.15 -7.02
N LYS A 246 26.84 20.93 -7.23
CA LYS A 246 25.78 21.77 -6.67
C LYS A 246 25.30 21.26 -5.31
N ALA A 247 24.60 22.12 -4.58
CA ALA A 247 24.02 21.78 -3.29
C ALA A 247 22.61 21.20 -3.46
N TYR A 248 22.33 20.09 -2.78
CA TYR A 248 21.04 19.43 -2.79
C TYR A 248 20.51 19.15 -1.38
N GLU A 249 19.20 19.09 -1.26
CA GLU A 249 18.49 18.54 -0.10
C GLU A 249 17.54 17.42 -0.56
N ILE A 250 17.14 16.56 0.37
CA ILE A 250 16.05 15.61 0.12
C ILE A 250 14.74 16.39 0.27
N GLU A 251 14.03 16.59 -0.84
CA GLU A 251 12.66 17.09 -0.80
C GLU A 251 11.71 15.92 -0.61
N HIS A 252 10.96 15.94 0.49
CA HIS A 252 9.84 15.04 0.73
C HIS A 252 8.53 15.74 0.39
N LYS A 253 7.73 15.12 -0.48
CA LYS A 253 6.34 15.52 -0.77
C LYS A 253 5.42 14.34 -0.54
N ASN A 254 4.19 14.62 -0.12
CA ASN A 254 3.14 13.62 -0.04
C ASN A 254 1.81 14.14 -0.63
N ASN A 255 1.00 13.25 -1.16
CA ASN A 255 -0.36 13.53 -1.64
C ASN A 255 -1.28 12.33 -1.39
N ALA A 256 -2.60 12.51 -1.47
CA ALA A 256 -3.52 11.38 -1.39
C ALA A 256 -3.38 10.46 -2.62
N ILE A 257 -3.59 9.15 -2.45
CA ILE A 257 -3.44 8.15 -3.52
C ILE A 257 -4.42 8.39 -4.68
N GLY A 258 -5.62 8.90 -4.40
CA GLY A 258 -6.65 9.17 -5.39
C GLY A 258 -7.00 10.65 -5.58
N ALA A 259 -7.60 10.94 -6.73
CA ALA A 259 -8.22 12.22 -7.03
C ALA A 259 -9.48 12.42 -6.18
N LYS A 260 -9.64 13.63 -5.65
CA LYS A 260 -10.73 14.02 -4.74
C LYS A 260 -11.46 15.21 -5.33
N SER A 261 -12.75 15.06 -5.59
CA SER A 261 -13.60 16.13 -6.13
C SER A 261 -14.84 16.34 -5.28
N ILE A 262 -15.31 17.58 -5.27
CA ILE A 262 -16.49 18.02 -4.54
C ILE A 262 -17.39 18.73 -5.53
N ALA A 263 -18.63 18.27 -5.64
CA ALA A 263 -19.69 18.86 -6.43
C ALA A 263 -20.73 19.49 -5.50
N THR A 264 -21.03 20.75 -5.77
CA THR A 264 -22.05 21.57 -5.09
C THR A 264 -22.85 22.33 -6.14
N VAL A 265 -23.92 23.01 -5.73
CA VAL A 265 -24.77 23.80 -6.63
C VAL A 265 -24.74 25.27 -6.18
N ASN A 266 -24.33 26.16 -7.07
CA ASN A 266 -24.53 27.60 -6.85
C ASN A 266 -26.01 27.89 -7.07
N LYS A 267 -26.64 28.58 -6.12
CA LYS A 267 -28.02 29.06 -6.24
C LYS A 267 -28.02 30.57 -6.12
N PHE A 268 -28.49 31.27 -7.15
CA PHE A 268 -28.56 32.73 -7.17
C PHE A 268 -29.75 33.23 -7.99
N GLN A 269 -30.02 34.53 -7.94
CA GLN A 269 -31.05 35.19 -8.74
C GLN A 269 -30.40 35.95 -9.89
N GLU A 270 -30.89 35.71 -11.11
CA GLU A 270 -30.49 36.44 -12.32
C GLU A 270 -31.77 36.89 -13.03
N ASP A 271 -31.92 38.19 -13.27
CA ASP A 271 -33.13 38.79 -13.86
C ASP A 271 -34.45 38.37 -13.19
N GLY A 272 -34.43 38.25 -11.85
CA GLY A 272 -35.59 37.83 -11.05
C GLY A 272 -35.97 36.35 -11.18
N LYS A 273 -35.09 35.52 -11.76
CA LYS A 273 -35.26 34.07 -11.87
C LYS A 273 -34.23 33.36 -11.00
N ALA A 274 -34.68 32.29 -10.32
CA ALA A 274 -33.78 31.39 -9.64
C ALA A 274 -32.95 30.62 -10.67
N VAL A 275 -31.63 30.73 -10.56
CA VAL A 275 -30.65 30.05 -11.40
C VAL A 275 -29.82 29.11 -10.55
N GLU A 276 -29.63 27.89 -11.07
CA GLU A 276 -28.74 26.89 -10.48
C GLU A 276 -27.62 26.56 -11.46
N THR A 277 -26.37 26.62 -11.00
CA THR A 277 -25.20 26.20 -11.79
C THR A 277 -24.33 25.22 -11.01
N PRO A 278 -23.78 24.19 -11.66
CA PRO A 278 -22.89 23.25 -11.00
C PRO A 278 -21.57 23.94 -10.61
N ASN A 279 -21.09 23.64 -9.41
CA ASN A 279 -19.76 24.03 -8.93
C ASN A 279 -18.98 22.78 -8.57
N ILE A 280 -17.90 22.51 -9.31
CA ILE A 280 -17.02 21.36 -9.08
C ILE A 280 -15.64 21.88 -8.72
N ALA A 281 -15.06 21.35 -7.66
CA ALA A 281 -13.75 21.72 -7.19
C ALA A 281 -12.96 20.51 -6.71
N THR A 282 -11.63 20.62 -6.72
CA THR A 282 -10.69 19.61 -6.22
C THR A 282 -10.11 20.11 -4.90
N PHE A 283 -10.40 19.41 -3.81
CA PHE A 283 -9.88 19.72 -2.48
C PHE A 283 -9.35 18.46 -1.81
N GLY A 284 -8.34 18.63 -0.95
CA GLY A 284 -7.95 17.58 -0.01
C GLY A 284 -9.01 17.47 1.08
N TYR A 285 -9.81 16.41 1.06
CA TYR A 285 -10.70 16.04 2.15
C TYR A 285 -10.30 14.69 2.74
N GLY A 286 -10.51 14.49 4.03
CA GLY A 286 -10.30 13.22 4.73
C GLY A 286 -11.63 12.58 5.13
N LEU A 287 -11.55 11.35 5.65
CA LEU A 287 -12.65 10.74 6.41
C LEU A 287 -12.28 10.64 7.88
N LYS A 288 -13.28 10.75 8.76
CA LYS A 288 -13.17 10.54 10.19
C LYS A 288 -14.34 9.71 10.69
N GLU A 289 -14.07 8.74 11.56
CA GLU A 289 -15.10 8.03 12.31
C GLU A 289 -15.28 8.70 13.68
N ILE A 290 -16.54 8.95 14.06
CA ILE A 290 -16.93 9.48 15.36
C ILE A 290 -18.20 8.73 15.79
N ASP A 291 -18.14 8.05 16.92
CA ASP A 291 -19.28 7.32 17.51
C ASP A 291 -19.98 6.36 16.52
N GLY A 292 -19.20 5.63 15.72
CA GLY A 292 -19.71 4.70 14.70
C GLY A 292 -20.33 5.36 13.46
N SER A 293 -20.27 6.69 13.37
CA SER A 293 -20.66 7.45 12.18
C SER A 293 -19.44 7.95 11.43
N TYR A 294 -19.52 8.02 10.11
CA TYR A 294 -18.44 8.51 9.25
C TYR A 294 -18.71 9.94 8.79
N PHE A 295 -17.66 10.74 8.77
CA PHE A 295 -17.70 12.14 8.39
C PHE A 295 -16.61 12.45 7.38
N VAL A 296 -16.92 13.31 6.41
CA VAL A 296 -15.92 13.98 5.59
C VAL A 296 -15.40 15.20 6.35
N THR A 297 -14.08 15.37 6.34
CA THR A 297 -13.39 16.49 6.97
C THR A 297 -12.65 17.32 5.93
N MET A 298 -12.76 18.65 5.99
CA MET A 298 -11.94 19.55 5.16
C MET A 298 -11.83 20.95 5.78
N ASN A 299 -10.71 21.61 5.56
CA ASN A 299 -10.54 23.04 5.87
C ASN A 299 -10.21 23.78 4.57
N ILE A 300 -11.10 24.69 4.16
CA ILE A 300 -11.01 25.40 2.88
C ILE A 300 -11.26 26.89 3.08
N GLY A 301 -10.67 27.71 2.21
CA GLY A 301 -10.91 29.15 2.22
C GLY A 301 -12.34 29.49 1.83
N LYS A 302 -12.78 30.70 2.18
CA LYS A 302 -14.04 31.27 1.70
C LYS A 302 -14.08 31.25 0.17
N GLY A 303 -15.11 30.60 -0.37
CA GLY A 303 -15.36 30.48 -1.81
C GLY A 303 -16.68 29.77 -2.06
N ASN A 304 -17.02 29.56 -3.35
CA ASN A 304 -18.30 28.98 -3.74
C ASN A 304 -18.57 27.62 -3.11
N THR A 305 -17.56 26.75 -2.99
CA THR A 305 -17.74 25.44 -2.36
C THR A 305 -18.08 25.55 -0.89
N CYS A 306 -17.36 26.36 -0.11
CA CYS A 306 -17.74 26.59 1.29
C CYS A 306 -19.16 27.19 1.36
N HIS A 307 -19.41 28.25 0.61
CA HIS A 307 -20.71 28.91 0.60
C HIS A 307 -21.84 27.94 0.30
N ASN A 308 -21.72 27.14 -0.75
CA ASN A 308 -22.76 26.21 -1.15
C ASN A 308 -22.96 25.08 -0.14
N ILE A 309 -21.90 24.59 0.50
CA ILE A 309 -22.01 23.55 1.54
C ILE A 309 -22.75 24.07 2.77
N ILE A 310 -22.43 25.30 3.20
CA ILE A 310 -23.10 25.94 4.33
C ILE A 310 -24.54 26.32 3.96
N MET A 311 -24.77 26.95 2.81
CA MET A 311 -26.10 27.46 2.46
C MET A 311 -27.08 26.37 2.02
N ASN A 312 -26.60 25.28 1.41
CA ASN A 312 -27.46 24.19 0.96
C ASN A 312 -27.49 23.00 1.93
N GLY A 313 -26.54 22.88 2.85
CA GLY A 313 -26.47 21.80 3.84
C GLY A 313 -26.08 20.43 3.27
N GLU A 314 -25.61 20.35 2.02
CA GLU A 314 -25.21 19.09 1.40
C GLU A 314 -24.01 19.24 0.46
N ALA A 315 -23.28 18.14 0.30
CA ALA A 315 -22.19 18.01 -0.67
C ALA A 315 -22.19 16.62 -1.30
N ARG A 316 -21.82 16.55 -2.58
CA ARG A 316 -21.53 15.29 -3.26
C ARG A 316 -20.04 15.22 -3.53
N LEU A 317 -19.38 14.19 -3.03
CA LEU A 317 -17.94 14.03 -3.19
C LEU A 317 -17.64 12.79 -4.01
N SER A 318 -16.54 12.81 -4.75
CA SER A 318 -16.06 11.65 -5.49
C SER A 318 -14.57 11.45 -5.26
N TYR A 319 -14.23 10.22 -4.90
CA TYR A 319 -12.86 9.72 -4.78
C TYR A 319 -12.59 8.76 -5.93
N TYR A 320 -11.46 8.90 -6.61
CA TYR A 320 -11.06 8.00 -7.69
C TYR A 320 -9.55 7.81 -7.76
N GLU A 321 -9.12 6.57 -7.67
CA GLU A 321 -7.79 6.08 -8.00
C GLU A 321 -7.77 5.73 -9.49
N TYR A 322 -6.73 6.17 -10.19
CA TYR A 322 -6.52 5.88 -11.60
C TYR A 322 -5.13 5.33 -11.81
N ASP A 323 -5.04 4.21 -12.53
CA ASP A 323 -3.80 3.69 -13.05
C ASP A 323 -3.85 3.67 -14.59
N PRO A 324 -3.07 4.55 -15.26
CA PRO A 324 -3.08 4.65 -16.71
C PRO A 324 -2.51 3.40 -17.40
N ALA A 325 -1.77 2.55 -16.69
CA ALA A 325 -1.22 1.31 -17.24
C ALA A 325 -2.24 0.16 -17.29
N GLN A 326 -3.39 0.32 -16.63
CA GLN A 326 -4.44 -0.70 -16.61
C GLN A 326 -5.70 -0.21 -17.31
N VAL A 327 -6.06 -0.90 -18.38
CA VAL A 327 -7.29 -0.64 -19.16
C VAL A 327 -8.51 -1.23 -18.45
N GLU A 328 -8.31 -2.25 -17.61
CA GLU A 328 -9.39 -2.98 -16.96
C GLU A 328 -9.82 -2.34 -15.64
N LYS A 329 -11.13 -2.08 -15.52
CA LYS A 329 -11.81 -1.68 -14.27
C LYS A 329 -12.19 -2.94 -13.48
N THR A 330 -11.19 -3.72 -13.08
CA THR A 330 -11.42 -5.01 -12.44
C THR A 330 -11.58 -4.87 -10.93
N GLY A 331 -12.47 -5.67 -10.35
CA GLY A 331 -12.64 -5.72 -8.91
C GLY A 331 -11.50 -6.42 -8.18
N LEU A 332 -11.73 -6.73 -6.91
CA LEU A 332 -10.75 -7.23 -5.93
C LEU A 332 -9.88 -8.42 -6.37
N ALA A 333 -10.31 -9.21 -7.35
CA ALA A 333 -9.61 -10.40 -7.80
C ALA A 333 -8.36 -10.09 -8.65
N ILE A 334 -8.23 -8.87 -9.16
CA ILE A 334 -7.07 -8.42 -9.94
C ILE A 334 -6.58 -7.11 -9.29
N PRO A 335 -5.26 -6.95 -9.04
CA PRO A 335 -4.70 -5.70 -8.53
C PRO A 335 -4.84 -4.59 -9.59
N SER A 336 -6.04 -4.03 -9.70
CA SER A 336 -6.38 -2.88 -10.52
C SER A 336 -6.63 -1.69 -9.60
N ARG A 337 -5.92 -0.61 -9.92
CA ARG A 337 -5.92 0.70 -9.26
C ARG A 337 -6.95 1.66 -9.87
N ASN A 338 -7.91 1.16 -10.65
CA ASN A 338 -9.03 1.94 -11.19
C ASN A 338 -10.26 1.81 -10.29
N ARG A 339 -10.27 2.51 -9.15
CA ARG A 339 -11.30 2.35 -8.11
C ARG A 339 -11.78 3.66 -7.57
N GLY A 340 -12.98 3.68 -6.99
CA GLY A 340 -13.46 4.92 -6.40
C GLY A 340 -14.74 4.78 -5.62
N ALA A 341 -15.25 5.91 -5.18
CA ALA A 341 -16.53 6.00 -4.48
C ALA A 341 -17.18 7.34 -4.75
N ARG A 342 -18.51 7.33 -4.72
CA ARG A 342 -19.27 8.56 -4.56
C ARG A 342 -19.84 8.63 -3.14
N ILE A 343 -19.58 9.75 -2.49
CA ILE A 343 -19.97 10.03 -1.12
C ILE A 343 -21.07 11.09 -1.15
N ILE A 344 -22.19 10.82 -0.51
CA ILE A 344 -23.26 11.78 -0.29
C ILE A 344 -23.21 12.16 1.18
N ALA A 345 -23.01 13.46 1.46
CA ALA A 345 -22.84 13.95 2.81
C ALA A 345 -23.68 15.19 3.08
N LYS A 346 -24.08 15.37 4.34
CA LYS A 346 -24.79 16.55 4.85
C LYS A 346 -23.91 17.32 5.81
N THR A 347 -24.06 18.64 5.82
CA THR A 347 -23.35 19.50 6.77
C THR A 347 -23.80 19.18 8.19
N ASP A 348 -22.84 18.82 9.03
CA ASP A 348 -23.02 18.76 10.48
C ASP A 348 -22.70 20.15 11.03
N TYR A 349 -23.73 20.97 11.26
CA TYR A 349 -23.57 22.34 11.74
C TYR A 349 -23.06 22.44 13.18
N GLU A 350 -23.18 21.38 13.98
CA GLU A 350 -22.63 21.35 15.33
C GLU A 350 -21.10 21.17 15.29
N ARG A 351 -20.61 20.32 14.38
CA ARG A 351 -19.17 20.01 14.25
C ARG A 351 -18.45 20.85 13.19
N THR A 352 -19.19 21.62 12.39
CA THR A 352 -18.64 22.58 11.43
C THR A 352 -18.36 23.90 12.13
N GLY A 353 -17.28 24.57 11.75
CA GLY A 353 -16.96 25.91 12.25
C GLY A 353 -16.52 26.85 11.13
N LEU A 354 -16.86 28.12 11.26
CA LEU A 354 -16.43 29.20 10.38
C LEU A 354 -15.33 30.01 11.06
N LEU A 355 -14.29 30.32 10.29
CA LEU A 355 -13.09 31.01 10.76
C LEU A 355 -12.97 32.35 10.04
N GLY A 356 -12.38 33.34 10.71
CA GLY A 356 -12.08 34.64 10.15
C GLY A 356 -11.00 34.60 9.06
N ALA A 357 -10.62 35.79 8.57
CA ALA A 357 -9.61 35.96 7.52
C ALA A 357 -8.21 35.43 7.89
N ASP A 358 -7.95 35.21 9.17
CA ASP A 358 -6.72 34.63 9.69
C ASP A 358 -6.71 33.09 9.68
N TRP A 359 -7.82 32.45 9.28
CA TRP A 359 -8.00 30.99 9.24
C TRP A 359 -7.81 30.29 10.59
N ALA A 360 -7.90 31.03 11.69
CA ALA A 360 -7.61 30.53 13.03
C ALA A 360 -8.67 30.97 14.04
N THR A 361 -9.09 32.23 13.98
CA THR A 361 -10.07 32.77 14.92
C THR A 361 -11.48 32.36 14.49
N ALA A 362 -12.24 31.71 15.37
CA ALA A 362 -13.63 31.39 15.11
C ALA A 362 -14.47 32.67 14.92
N VAL A 363 -15.36 32.67 13.93
CA VAL A 363 -16.36 33.72 13.80
C VAL A 363 -17.34 33.59 14.98
N PRO A 364 -17.60 34.64 15.77
CA PRO A 364 -18.42 34.54 16.98
C PRO A 364 -19.80 33.92 16.72
N GLY A 365 -20.14 32.86 17.46
CA GLY A 365 -21.42 32.14 17.34
C GLY A 365 -21.47 31.13 16.19
N LEU A 366 -20.40 31.00 15.41
CA LEU A 366 -20.28 30.08 14.26
C LEU A 366 -19.06 29.15 14.42
N GLY A 367 -18.49 29.05 15.62
CA GLY A 367 -17.38 28.15 15.94
C GLY A 367 -17.79 26.69 16.05
N VAL A 368 -16.81 25.79 16.06
CA VAL A 368 -17.08 24.36 16.27
C VAL A 368 -17.70 24.15 17.66
N GLY A 369 -18.82 23.42 17.71
CA GLY A 369 -19.62 23.22 18.93
C GLY A 369 -20.73 24.26 19.11
N GLU A 370 -20.74 25.33 18.31
CA GLU A 370 -21.80 26.33 18.30
C GLU A 370 -22.78 26.00 17.16
N ILE A 371 -24.01 25.64 17.49
CA ILE A 371 -25.03 25.35 16.46
C ILE A 371 -25.50 26.66 15.85
N PHE A 372 -25.28 26.82 14.54
CA PHE A 372 -25.74 27.97 13.77
C PHE A 372 -26.63 27.57 12.60
N LYS A 373 -27.42 28.53 12.10
CA LYS A 373 -28.20 28.34 10.87
C LYS A 373 -27.53 29.06 9.69
N PRO A 374 -27.68 28.54 8.45
CA PRO A 374 -27.07 29.18 7.28
C PRO A 374 -27.49 30.64 7.08
N GLU A 375 -28.75 30.97 7.37
CA GLU A 375 -29.27 32.34 7.27
C GLU A 375 -28.64 33.34 8.26
N ASP A 376 -27.99 32.85 9.32
CA ASP A 376 -27.34 33.69 10.33
C ASP A 376 -25.88 34.05 9.93
N VAL A 377 -25.37 33.46 8.86
CA VAL A 377 -23.97 33.62 8.43
C VAL A 377 -23.76 34.95 7.71
N LYS A 378 -22.99 35.83 8.34
CA LYS A 378 -22.47 37.05 7.72
C LYS A 378 -21.19 36.76 6.97
N TRP A 379 -21.31 36.58 5.65
CA TRP A 379 -20.18 36.15 4.83
C TRP A 379 -19.01 37.12 4.83
N GLU A 380 -19.21 38.40 5.11
CA GLU A 380 -18.16 39.41 5.31
C GLU A 380 -17.17 39.06 6.43
N ASP A 381 -17.62 38.34 7.47
CA ASP A 381 -16.81 37.97 8.63
C ASP A 381 -16.07 36.63 8.43
N VAL A 382 -16.45 35.87 7.40
CA VAL A 382 -15.89 34.54 7.12
C VAL A 382 -14.67 34.66 6.21
N GLY A 383 -13.55 34.05 6.62
CA GLY A 383 -12.34 33.87 5.82
C GLY A 383 -12.07 32.42 5.41
N ALA A 384 -12.47 31.45 6.25
CA ALA A 384 -12.31 30.03 5.97
C ALA A 384 -13.41 29.19 6.64
N CYS A 385 -13.49 27.93 6.22
CA CYS A 385 -14.54 27.00 6.63
C CYS A 385 -13.91 25.66 7.02
N ASN A 386 -14.05 25.32 8.29
CA ASN A 386 -13.69 24.03 8.85
C ASN A 386 -14.94 23.13 8.81
N LEU A 387 -15.07 22.35 7.74
CA LEU A 387 -16.29 21.62 7.40
C LEU A 387 -16.25 20.19 7.94
N MET A 388 -17.34 19.80 8.61
CA MET A 388 -17.63 18.42 9.00
C MET A 388 -18.92 17.98 8.32
N LEU A 389 -18.84 17.00 7.43
CA LEU A 389 -20.00 16.53 6.67
C LEU A 389 -20.30 15.08 7.03
N LYS A 390 -21.45 14.81 7.64
CA LYS A 390 -21.88 13.45 7.95
C LYS A 390 -22.17 12.68 6.67
N ILE A 391 -21.56 11.51 6.51
CA ILE A 391 -21.83 10.63 5.37
C ILE A 391 -23.21 9.99 5.53
N GLU A 392 -24.09 10.25 4.58
CA GLU A 392 -25.43 9.66 4.51
C GLU A 392 -25.44 8.39 3.64
N ASN A 393 -24.60 8.36 2.59
CA ASN A 393 -24.49 7.21 1.72
C ASN A 393 -23.14 7.15 1.00
N ILE A 394 -22.70 5.93 0.70
CA ILE A 394 -21.59 5.62 -0.21
C ILE A 394 -22.19 4.78 -1.32
N ILE A 395 -22.16 5.30 -2.55
CA ILE A 395 -22.73 4.64 -3.72
C ILE A 395 -21.64 4.38 -4.77
N PRO A 396 -21.89 3.44 -5.70
CA PRO A 396 -20.91 3.09 -6.71
C PRO A 396 -20.50 4.30 -7.54
N LEU A 397 -19.21 4.37 -7.88
CA LEU A 397 -18.75 5.34 -8.86
C LEU A 397 -19.23 4.88 -10.25
N GLY A 398 -19.82 5.82 -11.00
CA GLY A 398 -20.34 5.61 -12.36
C GLY A 398 -19.33 5.79 -13.46
#